data_AF-X1V1K4-F1
#
_entry.id   AF-X1V1K4-F1
#
_cell.length_a   1.000
_cell.length_b   1.000
_cell.length_c   1.000
_cell.angle_alpha   90.00
_cell.angle_beta   90.00
_cell.angle_gamma   90.00
#
_symmetry.space_group_name_H-M   'P 1'
#
loop_
_entity.id
_entity.type
_entity.pdbx_description
1 polymer ?
#
loop_
_entity_poly.entity_id
_entity_poly.type
_entity_poly.pdbx_seq_one_letter_code
_entity_poly.pdbx_strand_id
1 'polypeptide(L)'
;KEHPDILNKFTDIIGGKYTVVRGSVYFSLKQDGKRLLMNESSSAVRSLLDVGFYLRHCAQKGDLFIIDEPELNLHPENQCRLARLFACLVNAGLKVFITTHSDYIVKEINTLLMLKQKKKHLTHIPTSIIHYHIITSLLKSICVD
;
A
#
# COMPACT_ATOMS: atom_id res chain seq x y z
N LYS A 1 -11.14 3.85 14.31
CA LYS A 1 -10.39 4.51 13.21
C LYS A 1 -11.34 4.73 12.04
N GLU A 2 -11.26 5.87 11.37
CA GLU A 2 -12.23 6.35 10.36
C GLU A 2 -12.34 5.48 9.09
N HIS A 3 -11.38 4.59 8.83
CA HIS A 3 -11.33 3.75 7.62
C HIS A 3 -11.03 2.26 7.92
N PRO A 4 -12.00 1.49 8.44
CA PRO A 4 -11.80 0.06 8.75
C PRO A 4 -11.56 -0.81 7.50
N ASP A 5 -12.04 -0.36 6.34
CA ASP A 5 -11.91 -1.01 5.05
C ASP A 5 -10.46 -1.13 4.57
N ILE A 6 -9.59 -0.16 4.92
CA ILE A 6 -8.16 -0.19 4.58
C ILE A 6 -7.46 -1.36 5.28
N LEU A 7 -7.76 -1.58 6.57
CA LEU A 7 -7.19 -2.70 7.31
C LEU A 7 -7.71 -4.05 6.79
N ASN A 8 -8.97 -4.12 6.37
CA ASN A 8 -9.52 -5.33 5.76
C ASN A 8 -8.82 -5.65 4.43
N LYS A 9 -8.60 -4.65 3.56
CA LYS A 9 -7.84 -4.81 2.31
C LYS A 9 -6.42 -5.30 2.58
N PHE A 10 -5.75 -4.74 3.58
CA PHE A 10 -4.42 -5.18 3.98
C PHE A 10 -4.42 -6.63 4.48
N THR A 11 -5.39 -7.00 5.34
CA THR A 11 -5.58 -8.39 5.78
C THR A 11 -5.83 -9.35 4.62
N ASP A 12 -6.52 -8.93 3.57
CA ASP A 12 -6.76 -9.74 2.37
C ASP A 12 -5.50 -9.91 1.50
N ILE A 13 -4.56 -8.97 1.54
CA ILE A 13 -3.26 -9.09 0.85
C ILE A 13 -2.38 -10.13 1.55
N ILE A 14 -2.29 -10.07 2.89
CA ILE A 14 -1.41 -10.96 3.67
C ILE A 14 -2.07 -12.29 4.02
N GLY A 15 -3.40 -12.42 3.87
CA GLY A 15 -4.16 -13.64 4.18
C GLY A 15 -4.41 -13.87 5.67
N GLY A 16 -4.33 -12.83 6.50
CA GLY A 16 -4.43 -12.97 7.96
C GLY A 16 -4.22 -11.68 8.74
N LYS A 17 -3.91 -11.81 10.03
CA LYS A 17 -3.70 -10.68 10.95
C LYS A 17 -2.53 -10.91 11.89
N TYR A 18 -1.77 -9.86 12.14
CA TYR A 18 -0.78 -9.84 13.23
C TYR A 18 -1.47 -9.69 14.58
N THR A 19 -0.98 -10.39 15.59
CA THR A 19 -1.46 -10.36 16.97
C THR A 19 -0.26 -10.36 17.91
N VAL A 20 -0.32 -9.59 18.99
CA VAL A 20 0.75 -9.53 20.00
C VAL A 20 0.24 -10.20 21.26
N VAL A 21 0.98 -11.19 21.76
CA VAL A 21 0.67 -11.92 22.99
C VAL A 21 1.93 -11.98 23.84
N ARG A 22 1.89 -11.40 25.05
CA ARG A 22 3.02 -11.38 26.01
C ARG A 22 4.33 -10.86 25.39
N GLY A 23 4.25 -9.82 24.55
CA GLY A 23 5.41 -9.22 23.88
C GLY A 23 5.87 -9.95 22.62
N SER A 24 5.34 -11.15 22.32
CA SER A 24 5.65 -11.89 21.10
C SER A 24 4.63 -11.62 20.01
N VAL A 25 5.10 -11.46 18.77
CA VAL A 25 4.25 -11.27 17.59
C VAL A 25 3.91 -12.63 16.96
N TYR A 26 2.65 -12.82 16.65
CA TYR A 26 2.11 -14.00 15.98
C TYR A 26 1.31 -13.60 14.75
N PHE A 27 1.31 -14.45 13.73
CA PHE A 27 0.44 -14.31 12.56
C PHE A 27 -0.73 -15.29 12.65
N SER A 28 -1.96 -14.79 12.66
CA SER A 28 -3.17 -15.62 12.64
C SER A 28 -3.75 -15.69 11.23
N LEU A 29 -3.88 -16.90 10.67
CA LEU A 29 -4.45 -17.11 9.35
C LEU A 29 -5.95 -16.77 9.32
N LYS A 30 -6.42 -16.26 8.19
CA LYS A 30 -7.84 -15.95 7.97
C LYS A 30 -8.72 -17.20 7.86
N GLN A 31 -8.18 -18.31 7.34
CA GLN A 31 -8.95 -19.51 6.99
C GLN A 31 -9.34 -20.36 8.23
N ASP A 32 -8.38 -20.68 9.09
CA ASP A 32 -8.56 -21.62 10.20
C ASP A 32 -8.21 -21.01 11.58
N GLY A 33 -7.79 -19.75 11.61
CA GLY A 33 -7.35 -19.08 12.84
C GLY A 33 -6.06 -19.63 13.43
N LYS A 34 -5.36 -20.53 12.72
CA LYS A 34 -4.07 -21.07 13.17
C LYS A 34 -3.10 -19.93 13.38
N ARG A 35 -2.43 -19.97 14.53
CA ARG A 35 -1.39 -19.01 14.90
C ARG A 35 -0.03 -19.58 14.52
N LEU A 36 0.72 -18.81 13.76
CA LEU A 36 2.10 -19.08 13.41
C LEU A 36 3.00 -18.11 14.16
N LEU A 37 4.16 -18.60 14.60
CA LEU A 37 5.26 -17.73 14.96
C LEU A 37 5.76 -17.00 13.70
N MET A 38 6.40 -15.84 13.88
CA MET A 38 6.87 -15.07 12.72
C MET A 38 7.92 -15.84 11.91
N ASN A 39 8.76 -16.67 12.54
CA ASN A 39 9.72 -17.54 11.85
C ASN A 39 9.06 -18.68 11.04
N GLU A 40 7.83 -19.07 11.38
CA GLU A 40 7.02 -20.07 10.67
C GLU A 40 6.17 -19.45 9.55
N SER A 41 6.07 -18.12 9.52
CA SER A 41 5.28 -17.40 8.53
C SER A 41 6.04 -17.17 7.20
N SER A 42 5.29 -16.96 6.12
CA SER A 42 5.88 -16.71 4.80
C SER A 42 6.73 -15.44 4.80
N SER A 43 7.72 -15.37 3.90
CA SER A 43 8.58 -14.19 3.75
C SER A 43 7.77 -12.93 3.44
N ALA A 44 6.71 -13.05 2.63
CA ALA A 44 5.75 -11.99 2.34
C ALA A 44 5.05 -11.42 3.60
N VAL A 45 4.61 -12.32 4.49
CA VAL A 45 3.97 -11.91 5.76
C VAL A 45 4.98 -11.22 6.67
N ARG A 46 6.24 -11.63 6.64
CA ARG A 46 7.30 -10.97 7.41
C ARG A 46 7.67 -9.60 6.85
N SER A 47 7.81 -9.46 5.53
CA SER A 47 8.20 -8.18 4.90
C SER A 47 7.15 -7.08 5.11
N LEU A 48 5.86 -7.43 5.16
CA LEU A 48 4.78 -6.48 5.37
C LEU A 48 4.43 -6.22 6.85
N LEU A 49 5.21 -6.75 7.79
CA LEU A 49 4.95 -6.60 9.22
C LEU A 49 4.84 -5.12 9.63
N ASP A 50 5.85 -4.35 9.26
CA ASP A 50 5.96 -2.93 9.65
C ASP A 50 4.83 -2.10 9.02
N VAL A 51 4.45 -2.41 7.78
CA VAL A 51 3.26 -1.84 7.13
C VAL A 51 2.01 -2.13 7.95
N GLY A 52 1.82 -3.38 8.35
CA GLY A 52 0.66 -3.79 9.13
C GLY A 52 0.56 -3.08 10.47
N PHE A 53 1.69 -2.94 11.18
CA PHE A 53 1.73 -2.22 12.44
C PHE A 53 1.51 -0.72 12.26
N TYR A 54 2.15 -0.11 11.25
CA TYR A 54 1.96 1.31 10.93
C TYR A 54 0.48 1.60 10.65
N LEU A 55 -0.16 0.85 9.74
CA LEU A 55 -1.57 1.04 9.39
C LEU A 55 -2.48 0.88 10.62
N ARG A 56 -2.23 -0.12 11.46
CA ARG A 56 -3.07 -0.40 12.62
C ARG A 56 -2.90 0.63 13.74
N HIS A 57 -1.69 1.10 13.99
CA HIS A 57 -1.38 1.86 15.20
C HIS A 57 -0.98 3.31 14.94
N CYS A 58 -0.16 3.56 13.93
CA CYS A 58 0.47 4.87 13.73
C CYS A 58 -0.23 5.76 12.71
N ALA A 59 -0.82 5.17 11.66
CA ALA A 59 -1.35 5.92 10.52
C ALA A 59 -2.41 6.95 10.92
N GLN A 60 -2.12 8.22 10.60
CA GLN A 60 -2.96 9.39 10.78
C GLN A 60 -3.07 10.21 9.48
N LYS A 61 -4.12 11.03 9.37
CA LYS A 61 -4.32 11.92 8.23
C LYS A 61 -3.24 13.00 8.22
N GLY A 62 -2.65 13.27 7.05
CA GLY A 62 -1.57 14.23 6.88
C GLY A 62 -0.17 13.64 7.00
N ASP A 63 -0.03 12.40 7.47
CA ASP A 63 1.25 11.71 7.58
C ASP A 63 1.91 11.50 6.21
N LEU A 64 3.24 11.52 6.21
CA LEU A 64 4.06 11.03 5.11
C LEU A 64 4.45 9.57 5.37
N PHE A 65 3.84 8.66 4.62
CA PHE A 65 4.14 7.24 4.65
C PHE A 65 5.14 6.89 3.55
N ILE A 66 6.37 6.56 3.94
CA ILE A 66 7.48 6.19 3.05
C ILE A 66 7.73 4.70 3.19
N ILE A 67 7.83 3.99 2.07
CA ILE A 67 8.19 2.57 2.07
C ILE A 67 9.06 2.20 0.87
N ASP A 68 10.04 1.34 1.12
CA ASP A 68 10.93 0.79 0.10
C ASP A 68 10.54 -0.64 -0.27
N GLU A 69 10.49 -0.91 -1.58
CA GLU A 69 10.17 -2.19 -2.20
C GLU A 69 9.06 -3.02 -1.48
N PRO A 70 7.86 -2.46 -1.27
CA PRO A 70 6.80 -3.13 -0.52
C PRO A 70 6.26 -4.39 -1.22
N GLU A 71 6.59 -4.60 -2.50
CA GLU A 71 6.27 -5.80 -3.28
C GLU A 71 7.11 -7.03 -2.95
N LEU A 72 8.19 -6.88 -2.16
CA LEU A 72 9.16 -7.95 -1.99
C LEU A 72 8.51 -9.22 -1.44
N ASN A 73 8.72 -10.34 -2.13
CA ASN A 73 8.12 -11.66 -1.86
C ASN A 73 6.60 -11.78 -2.11
N LEU A 74 5.94 -10.77 -2.67
CA LEU A 74 4.51 -10.85 -3.00
C LEU A 74 4.25 -11.46 -4.38
N HIS A 75 3.20 -12.28 -4.45
CA HIS A 75 2.64 -12.72 -5.72
C HIS A 75 2.14 -11.50 -6.54
N PRO A 76 2.27 -11.47 -7.88
CA PRO A 76 1.82 -10.36 -8.72
C PRO A 76 0.41 -9.84 -8.43
N GLU A 77 -0.54 -10.74 -8.18
CA GLU A 77 -1.91 -10.35 -7.82
C GLU A 77 -1.96 -9.49 -6.54
N ASN A 78 -1.17 -9.86 -5.54
CA ASN A 78 -1.07 -9.12 -4.28
C ASN A 78 -0.32 -7.79 -4.46
N GLN A 79 0.58 -7.68 -5.42
CA GLN A 79 1.22 -6.41 -5.79
C GLN A 79 0.18 -5.44 -6.38
N CYS A 80 -0.74 -5.90 -7.24
CA CYS A 80 -1.85 -5.07 -7.72
C CYS A 80 -2.79 -4.65 -6.57
N ARG A 81 -3.10 -5.56 -5.64
CA ARG A 81 -3.92 -5.24 -4.46
C ARG A 81 -3.23 -4.22 -3.55
N LEU A 82 -1.92 -4.31 -3.41
CA LEU A 82 -1.09 -3.38 -2.66
C LEU A 82 -1.10 -1.98 -3.31
N ALA A 83 -0.99 -1.90 -4.64
CA ALA A 83 -1.15 -0.63 -5.37
C ALA A 83 -2.51 0.04 -5.10
N ARG A 84 -3.60 -0.74 -5.09
CA ARG A 84 -4.95 -0.25 -4.72
C ARG A 84 -5.02 0.20 -3.26
N LEU A 85 -4.34 -0.50 -2.35
CA LEU A 85 -4.24 -0.09 -0.95
C LEU A 85 -3.56 1.28 -0.82
N PHE A 86 -2.46 1.52 -1.53
CA PHE A 86 -1.80 2.83 -1.54
C PHE A 86 -2.73 3.93 -2.06
N ALA A 87 -3.49 3.67 -3.12
CA ALA A 87 -4.49 4.63 -3.61
C ALA A 87 -5.57 4.93 -2.55
N CYS A 88 -6.02 3.92 -1.79
CA CYS A 88 -6.94 4.11 -0.67
C CYS A 88 -6.33 4.97 0.45
N LEU A 89 -5.06 4.77 0.79
CA LEU A 89 -4.36 5.58 1.80
C LEU A 89 -4.25 7.05 1.37
N VAL A 90 -3.93 7.30 0.11
CA VAL A 90 -3.90 8.67 -0.44
C VAL A 90 -5.28 9.33 -0.36
N ASN A 91 -6.35 8.59 -0.70
CA ASN A 91 -7.72 9.09 -0.59
C ASN A 91 -8.16 9.34 0.87
N ALA A 92 -7.59 8.61 1.83
CA ALA A 92 -7.77 8.85 3.26
C ALA A 92 -6.97 10.06 3.79
N GLY A 93 -6.20 10.72 2.92
CA GLY A 93 -5.46 11.94 3.23
C GLY A 93 -4.04 11.71 3.74
N LEU A 94 -3.46 10.53 3.50
CA LEU A 94 -2.03 10.30 3.70
C LEU A 94 -1.24 10.72 2.46
N LYS A 95 0.00 11.16 2.66
CA LYS A 95 0.98 11.30 1.58
C LYS A 95 1.75 9.99 1.51
N VAL A 96 1.75 9.32 0.37
CA VAL A 96 2.40 8.02 0.21
C VAL A 96 3.57 8.17 -0.77
N PHE A 97 4.76 7.76 -0.34
CA PHE A 97 5.97 7.68 -1.16
C PHE A 97 6.45 6.23 -1.17
N ILE A 98 6.55 5.64 -2.36
CA ILE A 98 7.02 4.27 -2.52
C ILE A 98 8.17 4.22 -3.53
N THR A 99 9.14 3.38 -3.27
CA THR A 99 10.11 2.91 -4.26
C THR A 99 9.73 1.49 -4.65
N THR A 100 9.76 1.21 -5.95
CA THR A 100 9.25 -0.06 -6.50
C THR A 100 9.91 -0.36 -7.83
N HIS A 101 10.20 -1.63 -8.05
CA HIS A 101 10.63 -2.21 -9.33
C HIS A 101 9.51 -3.04 -9.98
N SER A 102 8.32 -3.10 -9.36
CA SER A 102 7.18 -3.86 -9.85
C SER A 102 6.44 -3.15 -10.99
N ASP A 103 6.50 -3.75 -12.18
CA ASP A 103 5.62 -3.39 -13.29
C ASP A 103 4.14 -3.51 -12.93
N TYR A 104 3.77 -4.46 -12.07
CA TYR A 104 2.38 -4.68 -11.66
C TYR A 104 1.85 -3.50 -10.84
N ILE A 105 2.64 -2.99 -9.89
CA ILE A 105 2.28 -1.81 -9.10
C ILE A 105 2.11 -0.59 -10.01
N VAL A 106 3.09 -0.35 -10.88
CA VAL A 106 3.10 0.83 -11.78
C VAL A 106 1.91 0.80 -12.73
N LYS A 107 1.65 -0.34 -13.38
CA LYS A 107 0.53 -0.50 -14.32
C LYS A 107 -0.83 -0.33 -13.63
N GLU A 108 -0.98 -0.88 -12.42
CA GLU A 108 -2.23 -0.75 -11.67
C GLU A 108 -2.49 0.69 -11.26
N ILE A 109 -1.46 1.40 -10.76
CA ILE A 109 -1.55 2.83 -10.44
C ILE A 109 -1.96 3.65 -11.66
N ASN A 110 -1.30 3.45 -12.80
CA ASN A 110 -1.63 4.17 -14.04
C ASN A 110 -3.08 3.91 -14.46
N THR A 111 -3.54 2.66 -14.34
CA THR A 111 -4.93 2.29 -14.63
C THR A 111 -5.91 3.04 -13.73
N LEU A 112 -5.66 3.10 -12.41
CA LEU A 112 -6.50 3.82 -11.45
C LEU A 112 -6.57 5.32 -11.76
N LEU A 113 -5.46 5.93 -12.17
CA LEU A 113 -5.40 7.34 -12.58
C LEU A 113 -6.22 7.59 -13.85
N MET A 114 -6.08 6.74 -14.87
CA MET A 114 -6.85 6.84 -16.12
C MET A 114 -8.36 6.67 -15.87
N LEU A 115 -8.76 5.75 -14.98
CA LEU A 115 -10.16 5.55 -14.63
C LEU A 115 -10.76 6.77 -13.92
N LYS A 116 -9.98 7.44 -13.06
CA LYS A 116 -10.39 8.71 -12.44
C LYS A 116 -10.61 9.80 -13.50
N GLN A 117 -9.77 9.82 -14.54
CA GLN A 117 -9.85 10.80 -15.64
C GLN A 117 -11.05 10.55 -16.55
N LYS A 118 -11.33 9.29 -16.95
CA LYS A 118 -12.45 8.98 -17.85
C LYS A 118 -13.84 9.31 -17.27
N LYS A 119 -13.98 9.46 -15.94
CA LYS A 119 -15.20 9.98 -15.31
C LYS A 119 -15.39 11.50 -15.47
N LYS A 120 -14.39 12.22 -15.96
CA LYS A 120 -14.45 13.63 -16.35
C LYS A 120 -14.16 13.75 -17.84
N HIS A 121 -15.20 13.86 -18.66
CA HIS A 121 -15.07 14.73 -19.84
C HIS A 121 -14.76 16.12 -19.28
N LEU A 122 -13.47 16.48 -19.16
CA LEU A 122 -12.90 17.82 -18.92
C LEU A 122 -11.42 17.66 -18.54
N THR A 123 -10.65 18.54 -19.15
CA THR A 123 -9.19 18.71 -19.18
C THR A 123 -8.51 18.83 -17.79
N HIS A 124 -7.22 18.50 -17.78
CA HIS A 124 -6.20 18.70 -16.73
C HIS A 124 -6.15 17.76 -15.52
N ILE A 125 -4.96 17.17 -15.30
CA ILE A 125 -4.61 16.31 -14.17
C ILE A 125 -3.33 16.80 -13.50
N PRO A 126 -3.30 17.02 -12.19
CA PRO A 126 -2.08 16.90 -11.39
C PRO A 126 -2.09 15.54 -10.66
N THR A 127 -1.08 14.72 -10.95
CA THR A 127 -0.92 13.36 -10.44
C THR A 127 0.15 13.34 -9.34
N SER A 128 -0.24 13.19 -8.09
CA SER A 128 0.69 12.96 -6.98
C SER A 128 0.89 11.47 -6.73
N ILE A 129 1.57 10.78 -7.66
CA ILE A 129 2.15 9.45 -7.44
C ILE A 129 3.55 9.45 -8.06
N ILE A 130 4.55 9.18 -7.22
CA ILE A 130 5.98 9.44 -7.48
C ILE A 130 6.68 8.07 -7.59
N HIS A 131 7.14 7.72 -8.81
CA HIS A 131 7.89 6.49 -9.20
C HIS A 131 9.34 6.81 -9.63
N TYR A 132 10.37 6.16 -9.06
CA TYR A 132 11.81 6.48 -9.22
C TYR A 132 12.46 6.20 -10.59
N HIS A 133 11.67 6.16 -11.66
CA HIS A 133 12.18 6.36 -13.03
C HIS A 133 11.47 7.49 -13.82
N ILE A 134 10.44 8.16 -13.28
CA ILE A 134 9.79 9.33 -13.93
C ILE A 134 9.24 10.32 -12.87
N ILE A 135 10.05 10.77 -11.90
CA ILE A 135 9.64 11.83 -10.95
C ILE A 135 10.22 13.20 -11.30
N THR A 136 11.32 13.27 -12.03
CA THR A 136 12.00 14.55 -12.30
C THR A 136 11.34 15.36 -13.42
N SER A 137 10.66 14.72 -14.38
CA SER A 137 10.08 15.43 -15.53
C SER A 137 8.64 15.90 -15.29
N LEU A 138 7.85 15.14 -14.53
CA LEU A 138 6.44 15.47 -14.26
C LEU A 138 6.23 16.50 -13.14
N LEU A 139 7.20 16.68 -12.23
CA LEU A 139 7.13 17.71 -11.18
C LEU A 139 7.54 19.10 -11.66
N LYS A 140 8.34 19.24 -12.73
CA LYS A 140 8.69 20.57 -13.29
C LYS A 140 7.53 21.23 -14.05
N SER A 141 6.57 20.45 -14.54
CA SER A 141 5.39 20.98 -15.26
C SER A 141 4.20 21.28 -14.33
N ILE A 142 4.33 20.99 -13.03
CA ILE A 142 3.29 21.21 -12.01
C ILE A 142 3.74 22.26 -10.95
N CYS A 143 5.01 22.69 -10.97
CA CYS A 143 5.57 23.68 -10.01
C CYS A 143 6.45 24.76 -10.67
N VAL A 144 6.11 25.19 -11.89
CA VAL A 144 6.48 26.53 -12.38
C VAL A 144 5.19 27.21 -12.83
N ASP A 145 4.50 27.76 -11.86
CA ASP A 145 4.24 29.21 -11.81
C ASP A 145 4.81 29.72 -10.48
#